data_AF-A0A7C1W650-F1
#
_entry.id   AF-A0A7C1W650-F1
#
_cell.length_a   1.000
_cell.length_b   1.000
_cell.length_c   1.000
_cell.angle_alpha   90.00
_cell.angle_beta   90.00
_cell.angle_gamma   90.00
#
_symmetry.space_group_name_H-M   'P 1'
#
loop_
_entity.id
_entity.type
_entity.pdbx_description
1 polymer ?
#
loop_
_entity_poly.entity_id
_entity_poly.type
_entity_poly.pdbx_seq_one_letter_code
_entity_poly.pdbx_strand_id
1 'polypeptide(L)'
;MPLTKKAMVLFDPEKYRRLKEIARKQHISVGEVIRKAIDEMVLKRSTEDERLEAAKRLTAPEEGFMEWAEIEKIIAKAHGG
;
A
#
# COMPACT_ATOMS: atom_id res chain seq x y z
N MET A 1 10.35 -4.44 11.54
CA MET A 1 9.84 -4.74 12.90
C MET A 1 10.10 -6.22 13.21
N PRO A 2 10.37 -6.60 14.46
CA PRO A 2 10.54 -8.01 14.83
C PRO A 2 9.23 -8.80 14.65
N LEU A 3 9.31 -10.07 14.29
CA LEU A 3 8.15 -10.96 14.18
C LEU A 3 7.68 -11.37 15.59
N THR A 4 6.47 -10.99 15.98
CA THR A 4 5.98 -11.15 17.37
C THR A 4 4.92 -12.24 17.55
N LYS A 5 4.36 -12.78 16.46
CA LYS A 5 3.29 -13.79 16.48
C LYS A 5 3.62 -14.95 15.55
N LYS A 6 3.27 -16.17 15.97
CA LYS A 6 3.41 -17.39 15.17
C LYS A 6 2.03 -17.91 14.81
N ALA A 7 1.83 -18.26 13.54
CA ALA A 7 0.65 -18.96 13.05
C ALA A 7 1.05 -20.35 12.56
N MET A 8 0.20 -21.35 12.83
CA MET A 8 0.30 -22.68 12.25
C MET A 8 -0.83 -22.83 11.23
N VAL A 9 -0.47 -23.15 9.99
CA VAL A 9 -1.41 -23.25 8.87
C VAL A 9 -1.18 -24.58 8.18
N LEU A 10 -2.25 -25.34 7.98
CA LEU A 10 -2.22 -26.56 7.19
C LEU A 10 -2.38 -26.19 5.72
N PHE A 11 -1.48 -26.71 4.89
CA PHE A 11 -1.49 -26.50 3.45
C PHE A 11 -1.86 -27.79 2.72
N ASP A 12 -2.54 -27.63 1.59
CA ASP A 12 -2.55 -28.66 0.57
C ASP A 12 -1.10 -29.02 0.17
N PRO A 13 -0.74 -30.32 0.07
CA PRO A 13 0.64 -30.73 -0.17
C PRO A 13 1.24 -30.15 -1.46
N GLU A 14 0.44 -30.07 -2.53
CA GLU A 14 0.89 -29.54 -3.82
C GLU A 14 1.11 -28.03 -3.76
N LYS A 15 0.21 -27.30 -3.10
CA LYS A 15 0.40 -25.87 -2.85
C LYS A 15 1.65 -25.60 -2.01
N TYR A 16 1.91 -26.41 -0.98
CA TYR A 16 3.09 -26.26 -0.14
C TYR A 16 4.38 -26.59 -0.90
N ARG A 17 4.35 -27.60 -1.78
CA ARG A 17 5.47 -27.93 -2.67
C ARG A 17 5.85 -26.75 -3.54
N ARG A 18 4.87 -26.14 -4.22
CA ARG A 18 5.07 -24.95 -5.04
C ARG A 18 5.61 -23.76 -4.23
N LEU A 19 5.10 -23.57 -3.01
CA LEU A 19 5.58 -22.53 -2.11
C LEU A 19 7.05 -22.71 -1.74
N LYS A 20 7.50 -23.94 -1.46
CA LYS A 20 8.92 -24.26 -1.21
C LYS A 20 9.80 -23.98 -2.43
N GLU A 21 9.32 -24.32 -3.63
CA GLU A 21 10.07 -24.06 -4.86
C GLU A 21 10.30 -22.57 -5.09
N ILE A 22 9.28 -21.74 -4.84
CA ILE A 22 9.39 -20.28 -4.91
C ILE A 22 10.41 -19.78 -3.89
N ALA A 23 10.30 -20.22 -2.63
CA ALA A 23 11.23 -19.87 -1.57
C ALA A 23 12.69 -20.21 -1.94
N ARG A 24 12.91 -21.42 -2.48
CA ARG A 24 14.21 -21.88 -2.96
C ARG A 24 14.73 -21.03 -4.11
N LYS A 25 13.92 -20.75 -5.13
CA LYS A 25 14.32 -19.93 -6.28
C LYS A 25 14.70 -18.49 -5.88
N GLN A 26 14.05 -17.97 -4.86
CA GLN A 26 14.29 -16.61 -4.35
C GLN A 26 15.33 -16.55 -3.23
N HIS A 27 15.90 -17.68 -2.81
CA HIS A 27 16.83 -17.77 -1.67
C HIS A 27 16.29 -17.18 -0.36
N ILE A 28 14.98 -17.34 -0.11
CA ILE A 28 14.32 -16.85 1.11
C ILE A 28 13.57 -17.97 1.81
N SER A 29 13.13 -17.72 3.06
CA SER A 29 12.33 -18.68 3.80
C SER A 29 10.89 -18.76 3.26
N VAL A 30 10.24 -19.91 3.44
CA VAL A 30 8.81 -20.08 3.14
C VAL A 30 7.96 -19.05 3.90
N GLY A 31 8.29 -18.76 5.15
CA GLY A 31 7.60 -17.74 5.94
C GLY A 31 7.74 -16.34 5.34
N GLU A 32 8.86 -16.03 4.69
CA GLU A 32 9.04 -14.76 4.00
C GLU A 32 8.22 -14.67 2.72
N VAL A 33 8.11 -15.76 1.95
CA VAL A 33 7.21 -15.82 0.79
C VAL A 33 5.75 -15.56 1.22
N ILE A 34 5.31 -16.21 2.29
CA ILE A 34 3.96 -16.02 2.84
C ILE A 34 3.73 -14.57 3.25
N ARG A 35 4.69 -13.95 3.96
CA ARG A 35 4.57 -12.55 4.37
C ARG A 35 4.49 -11.62 3.16
N LYS A 36 5.35 -11.79 2.15
CA LYS A 36 5.29 -10.99 0.92
C LYS A 36 3.94 -11.11 0.22
N ALA A 37 3.41 -12.32 0.11
CA ALA A 37 2.09 -12.55 -0.49
C ALA A 37 0.95 -11.89 0.32
N ILE A 38 1.04 -11.91 1.66
CA ILE A 38 0.09 -11.21 2.54
C ILE A 38 0.22 -9.70 2.37
N ASP A 39 1.43 -9.15 2.34
CA ASP A 39 1.67 -7.72 2.13
C ASP A 39 1.06 -7.27 0.78
N GLU A 40 1.23 -8.06 -0.28
CA GLU A 40 0.62 -7.79 -1.57
C GLU A 40 -0.90 -7.95 -1.59
N MET A 41 -1.48 -8.84 -0.77
CA MET A 41 -2.93 -9.06 -0.74
C MET A 41 -3.67 -8.09 0.19
N VAL A 42 -3.03 -7.68 1.30
CA VAL A 42 -3.67 -6.94 2.39
C VAL A 42 -3.22 -5.48 2.43
N LEU A 43 -1.95 -5.19 2.11
CA LEU A 43 -1.38 -3.84 2.22
C LEU A 43 -1.34 -3.08 0.91
N LYS A 44 -1.36 -3.75 -0.25
CA LYS A 44 -1.87 -3.11 -1.45
C LYS A 44 -3.38 -3.00 -1.27
N ARG A 45 -3.82 -1.92 -0.61
CA ARG A 45 -5.16 -1.38 -0.81
C ARG A 45 -5.43 -1.46 -2.30
N SER A 46 -6.54 -2.10 -2.66
CA SER A 46 -7.00 -2.19 -4.02
C SER A 46 -6.80 -0.82 -4.66
N THR A 47 -6.21 -0.74 -5.85
CA THR A 47 -6.15 0.52 -6.60
C THR A 47 -7.53 1.18 -6.68
N GLU A 48 -8.59 0.39 -6.55
CA GLU A 48 -9.97 0.79 -6.34
C GLU A 48 -10.22 1.62 -5.06
N ASP A 49 -9.68 1.23 -3.90
CA ASP A 49 -9.83 1.99 -2.65
C ASP A 49 -9.07 3.32 -2.72
N GLU A 50 -7.88 3.33 -3.31
CA GLU A 50 -7.12 4.56 -3.53
C GLU A 50 -7.80 5.48 -4.54
N ARG A 51 -8.34 4.93 -5.62
CA ARG A 51 -9.13 5.68 -6.62
C ARG A 51 -10.42 6.21 -6.02
N LEU A 52 -11.09 5.43 -5.19
CA LEU A 52 -12.32 5.83 -4.52
C LEU A 52 -12.05 6.94 -3.50
N GLU A 53 -10.97 6.84 -2.73
CA GLU A 53 -10.52 7.91 -1.83
C GLU A 53 -10.11 9.18 -2.60
N ALA A 54 -9.38 9.04 -3.71
CA ALA A 54 -9.03 10.16 -4.57
C ALA A 54 -10.28 10.83 -5.18
N ALA A 55 -11.23 10.03 -5.67
CA ALA A 55 -12.51 10.51 -6.19
C ALA A 55 -13.30 11.25 -5.10
N LYS A 56 -13.39 10.68 -3.89
CA LYS A 56 -14.04 11.32 -2.74
C LYS A 56 -13.42 12.66 -2.39
N ARG A 57 -12.09 12.81 -2.47
CA ARG A 57 -11.42 14.10 -2.25
C ARG A 57 -11.75 15.12 -3.33
N LEU A 58 -11.79 14.70 -4.59
CA LEU A 58 -12.12 15.59 -5.72
C LEU A 58 -13.58 16.03 -5.71
N THR A 59 -14.49 15.17 -5.26
CA THR A 59 -15.92 15.46 -5.17
C THR A 59 -16.35 15.96 -3.80
N ALA A 60 -15.42 16.06 -2.84
CA ALA A 60 -15.73 16.62 -1.54
C ALA A 60 -16.15 18.08 -1.77
N PRO A 61 -17.29 18.51 -1.22
CA PRO A 61 -17.65 19.92 -1.27
C PRO A 61 -16.57 20.70 -0.51
N GLU A 62 -15.75 21.47 -1.23
CA GLU A 62 -14.76 22.33 -0.60
C GLU A 62 -15.48 23.43 0.19
N GLU A 63 -15.32 23.43 1.51
CA GLU A 63 -15.52 24.64 2.30
C GLU A 63 -14.35 25.58 2.01
N GLY A 64 -14.60 26.57 1.15
CA GLY A 64 -13.74 27.74 0.96
C GLY A 64 -12.76 27.63 -0.20
N PHE A 65 -13.21 27.97 -1.40
CA PHE A 65 -12.30 28.34 -2.48
C PHE A 65 -11.55 29.61 -2.07
N MET A 66 -10.24 29.54 -2.02
CA MET A 66 -9.38 30.72 -1.87
C MET A 66 -9.41 31.51 -3.17
N GLU A 67 -9.49 32.84 -3.07
CA GLU A 67 -9.44 33.70 -4.25
C GLU A 67 -8.07 33.56 -4.94
N TRP A 68 -8.06 33.55 -6.27
CA TRP A 68 -6.85 33.36 -7.07
C TRP A 68 -5.71 34.32 -6.67
N ALA A 69 -6.06 35.55 -6.29
CA ALA A 69 -5.11 36.56 -5.83
C ALA A 69 -4.40 36.21 -4.51
N GLU A 70 -5.02 35.41 -3.63
CA GLU A 70 -4.38 34.90 -2.42
C GLU A 70 -3.46 33.72 -2.74
N ILE A 71 -3.85 32.85 -3.67
CA ILE A 71 -3.04 31.73 -4.16
C ILE A 71 -1.73 32.25 -4.79
N GLU A 72 -1.81 33.27 -5.64
CA GLU A 72 -0.62 33.88 -6.27
C GLU A 72 0.36 34.45 -5.23
N LYS A 73 -0.15 35.09 -4.17
CA LYS A 73 0.69 35.62 -3.09
C LYS A 73 1.41 34.51 -2.32
N ILE A 74 0.75 33.38 -2.08
CA ILE A 74 1.34 32.22 -1.39
C ILE A 74 2.46 31.61 -2.25
N ILE A 75 2.20 31.39 -3.55
CA ILE A 75 3.18 30.82 -4.49
C ILE A 75 4.38 31.76 -4.64
N ALA A 76 4.16 33.06 -4.82
CA ALA A 76 5.23 34.05 -4.93
C ALA A 76 6.09 34.11 -3.65
N LYS A 77 5.48 34.00 -2.46
CA LYS A 77 6.19 33.98 -1.17
C LYS A 77 7.01 32.70 -0.96
N ALA A 78 6.57 31.57 -1.50
CA ALA A 78 7.30 30.30 -1.41
C ALA A 78 8.51 30.22 -2.34
N HIS A 79 8.48 30.93 -3.48
CA HIS A 79 9.56 30.98 -4.47
C HIS A 79 10.46 32.22 -4.40
N GLY A 80 10.11 33.21 -3.57
CA GLY A 80 10.87 34.45 -3.39
C GLY A 80 11.94 34.40 -2.28
N GLY A 81 12.61 33.26 -2.08
CA GLY A 81 13.79 33.12 -1.22
C GLY A 81 15.08 33.20 -2.02
#